data_AF-A0A367Q4N2-F1
#
_entry.id   AF-A0A367Q4N2-F1
#
_cell.length_a   1.000
_cell.length_b   1.000
_cell.length_c   1.000
_cell.angle_alpha   90.00
_cell.angle_beta   90.00
_cell.angle_gamma   90.00
#
_symmetry.space_group_name_H-M   'P 1'
#
loop_
_entity.id
_entity.type
_entity.pdbx_description
1 polymer ?
#
loop_
_entity_poly.entity_id
_entity_poly.type
_entity_poly.pdbx_seq_one_letter_code
_entity_poly.pdbx_strand_id
1 'polypeptide(L)' 'MHFAELGGDCVNFQSVIATLHLFWGNQDCLIAQPYDIEKGAGTKNPHTFLRALGPEPWAFI' A
#
# COMPACT_ATOMS: atom_id res chain seq x y z
N MET A 1 -21.93 26.94 -9.66
CA MET A 1 -22.39 25.55 -9.78
C MET A 1 -21.17 24.65 -9.70
N HIS A 2 -20.80 24.20 -8.51
CA HIS A 2 -19.79 23.17 -8.31
C HIS A 2 -20.46 22.16 -7.38
N PHE A 3 -21.35 21.37 -7.99
CA PHE A 3 -22.04 20.29 -7.30
C PHE A 3 -21.11 19.08 -7.31
N ALA A 4 -20.89 18.53 -6.12
CA ALA A 4 -20.27 17.25 -5.91
C ALA A 4 -20.91 16.20 -6.82
N GLU A 5 -20.13 15.63 -7.72
CA GLU A 5 -20.42 14.30 -8.25
C GLU A 5 -19.97 13.30 -7.19
N LEU A 6 -20.89 12.95 -6.29
CA LEU A 6 -20.87 11.65 -5.64
C LEU A 6 -21.20 10.59 -6.73
N GLY A 7 -20.28 10.44 -7.68
CA GLY A 7 -20.25 9.31 -8.59
C GLY A 7 -19.65 8.17 -7.80
N GLY A 8 -20.48 7.22 -7.38
CA GLY A 8 -19.99 5.96 -6.85
C GLY A 8 -19.23 5.24 -7.97
N ASP A 9 -17.92 5.42 -8.02
CA ASP A 9 -17.05 4.56 -8.80
C ASP A 9 -17.37 3.13 -8.40
N CYS A 10 -17.81 2.32 -9.36
CA CYS A 10 -17.92 0.90 -9.13
C CYS A 10 -16.57 0.40 -8.57
N VAL A 11 -16.60 -0.26 -7.40
CA VAL A 11 -15.38 -0.74 -6.76
C VAL A 11 -14.74 -1.72 -7.72
N ASN A 12 -13.62 -1.30 -8.31
CA ASN A 12 -12.81 -2.09 -9.20
C ASN A 12 -11.48 -2.40 -8.51
N PHE A 13 -10.71 -3.33 -9.06
CA PHE A 13 -9.49 -3.78 -8.42
C PHE A 13 -8.48 -2.63 -8.22
N GLN A 14 -8.37 -1.73 -9.20
CA GLN A 14 -7.49 -0.58 -9.13
C GLN A 14 -7.95 0.43 -8.06
N SER A 15 -9.26 0.63 -7.89
CA SER A 15 -9.80 1.54 -6.87
C SER A 15 -9.57 1.00 -5.47
N VAL A 16 -9.61 -0.33 -5.27
CA VAL A 16 -9.23 -0.96 -3.99
C VAL A 16 -7.75 -0.72 -3.68
N ILE A 17 -6.86 -0.93 -4.65
CA ILE A 17 -5.42 -0.67 -4.46
C ILE A 17 -5.16 0.81 -4.13
N ALA A 18 -5.77 1.73 -4.90
CA ALA A 18 -5.62 3.17 -4.67
C ALA A 18 -6.12 3.59 -3.28
N THR A 19 -7.25 3.03 -2.83
CA THR A 19 -7.81 3.30 -1.49
C THR A 19 -6.86 2.83 -0.39
N LEU A 20 -6.24 1.66 -0.55
CA LEU A 20 -5.25 1.15 0.42
C LEU A 20 -3.99 2.01 0.46
N HIS A 21 -3.46 2.42 -0.70
CA HIS A 21 -2.31 3.33 -0.76
C HIS A 21 -2.61 4.67 -0.07
N LEU A 22 -3.79 5.26 -0.32
CA LEU A 22 -4.23 6.49 0.34
C LEU A 22 -4.35 6.32 1.85
N PHE A 23 -5.02 5.25 2.30
CA PHE A 23 -5.20 4.98 3.72
C PHE A 23 -3.86 4.85 4.45
N TRP A 24 -2.96 4.00 3.97
CA TRP A 24 -1.67 3.77 4.63
C TRP A 24 -0.69 4.92 4.47
N GLY A 25 -0.74 5.65 3.36
CA GLY A 25 0.00 6.91 3.21
C GLY A 25 -0.38 7.95 4.26
N ASN A 26 -1.66 8.01 4.65
CA ASN A 26 -2.13 8.86 5.75
C ASN A 26 -1.76 8.33 7.15
N GLN A 27 -1.28 7.10 7.27
CA GLN A 27 -0.76 6.49 8.50
C GLN A 27 0.78 6.54 8.56
N ASP A 28 1.40 7.46 7.81
CA ASP A 28 2.85 7.62 7.71
C ASP A 28 3.59 6.35 7.23
N CYS A 29 2.92 5.48 6.46
CA CYS A 29 3.54 4.31 5.85
C CYS A 29 4.14 4.66 4.48
N LEU A 30 5.36 4.18 4.23
CA LEU A 30 5.96 4.24 2.91
C LEU A 30 5.17 3.37 1.91
N ILE A 31 4.81 3.93 0.74
CA ILE A 31 4.21 3.13 -0.35
C ILE A 31 5.34 2.47 -1.15
N ALA A 32 5.56 1.18 -0.91
CA ALA A 32 6.59 0.40 -1.58
C ALA A 32 6.07 -0.18 -2.90
N GLN A 33 6.99 -0.47 -3.82
CA GLN A 33 6.66 -1.16 -5.07
C GLN A 33 6.79 -2.68 -4.90
N PRO A 34 6.07 -3.48 -5.71
CA PRO A 34 6.29 -4.91 -5.79
C PRO A 34 7.76 -5.21 -6.08
N TYR A 35 8.28 -6.26 -5.44
CA TYR A 35 9.63 -6.70 -5.71
C TYR A 35 9.68 -7.49 -7.03
N ASP A 36 10.78 -7.36 -7.76
CA ASP A 36 11.00 -7.85 -9.13
C ASP A 36 11.37 -9.33 -9.24
N ILE A 37 11.31 -10.08 -8.14
CA ILE A 37 11.62 -11.52 -8.06
C ILE A 37 10.42 -12.27 -7.49
N GLU A 38 10.15 -13.45 -8.03
CA GLU A 38 9.02 -14.31 -7.67
C GLU A 38 9.02 -14.66 -6.19
N LYS A 39 7.89 -14.40 -5.53
CA LYS A 39 7.67 -14.69 -4.12
C LYS A 39 6.25 -15.16 -3.92
N GLY A 40 6.07 -16.17 -3.07
CA GLY A 40 4.74 -16.69 -2.73
C GLY A 40 3.94 -15.83 -1.74
N ALA A 41 4.58 -14.85 -1.09
CA ALA A 41 3.94 -13.94 -0.15
C ALA A 41 4.78 -12.65 0.03
N GLY A 42 4.11 -11.55 0.37
CA GLY A 42 4.75 -10.27 0.68
C GLY A 42 5.76 -10.35 1.83
N THR A 43 5.58 -11.28 2.78
CA THR A 43 6.51 -11.51 3.89
C THR A 43 7.92 -11.87 3.45
N LYS A 44 8.10 -12.42 2.23
CA LYS A 44 9.42 -12.70 1.64
C LYS A 44 10.06 -11.47 0.96
N ASN A 45 9.38 -10.33 0.90
CA ASN A 45 9.95 -9.09 0.40
C ASN A 45 11.07 -8.63 1.35
N PRO A 46 12.27 -8.23 0.86
CA PRO A 46 13.29 -7.62 1.69
C PRO A 46 12.79 -6.43 2.54
N HIS A 47 11.80 -5.68 2.03
CA HIS A 47 11.13 -4.62 2.78
C HIS A 47 10.35 -5.14 3.99
N THR A 48 9.94 -6.42 4.04
CA THR A 48 9.39 -7.05 5.26
C THR A 48 10.47 -7.81 6.02
N PHE A 49 11.03 -8.86 5.39
CA PHE A 49 11.79 -9.90 6.08
C PHE A 49 13.03 -9.34 6.78
N LEU A 50 13.81 -8.51 6.10
CA LEU A 50 15.05 -7.96 6.66
C LEU A 50 14.77 -6.77 7.57
N ARG A 51 13.74 -5.97 7.27
CA ARG A 51 13.40 -4.78 8.06
C ARG A 51 12.69 -5.08 9.38
N ALA A 52 12.11 -6.27 9.54
CA ALA A 52 11.53 -6.73 10.80
C ALA A 52 12.57 -7.10 11.87
N LEU A 53 13.86 -7.22 11.51
CA LEU A 53 14.92 -7.69 12.41
C LEU A 53 15.62 -6.56 13.18
N GLY A 54 15.58 -5.33 12.65
CA GLY A 54 16.27 -4.18 13.23
C GLY A 54 15.42 -3.45 14.28
N PRO A 55 16.06 -2.70 15.20
CA PRO A 55 15.35 -1.84 16.15
C PRO A 55 14.74 -0.60 15.49
N GLU A 56 15.12 -0.28 14.25
CA GLU A 56 14.67 0.92 13.55
C GLU A 56 13.18 0.83 13.19
N PRO A 57 12.38 1.85 13.52
CA PRO A 57 10.98 1.92 13.10
C PRO A 57 10.84 1.74 11.59
N TRP A 58 9.89 0.91 11.18
CA TRP A 58 9.64 0.62 9.78
C TRP A 58 8.15 0.33 9.54
N ALA A 59 7.49 1.20 8.77
CA ALA A 59 6.08 1.09 8.42
C ALA A 59 5.93 1.31 6.91
N PHE A 60 5.31 0.35 6.21
CA PHE A 60 5.16 0.38 4.76
C PHE A 60 4.00 -0.49 4.28
N ILE A 61 3.54 -0.24 3.06
CA ILE A 61 2.58 -1.06 2.30
C ILE A 61 3.13 -1.44 0.93
#